data_AF-A0A3B8YAM4-F1
#
_entry.id   AF-A0A3B8YAM4-F1
#
_cell.length_a   1.000
_cell.length_b   1.000
_cell.length_c   1.000
_cell.angle_alpha   90.00
_cell.angle_beta   90.00
_cell.angle_gamma   90.00
#
_symmetry.space_group_name_H-M   'P 1'
#
loop_
_entity.id
_entity.type
_entity.pdbx_description
1 polymer ?
#
loop_
_entity_poly.entity_id
_entity_poly.type
_entity_poly.pdbx_seq_one_letter_code
_entity_poly.pdbx_strand_id
1 'polypeptide(L)' 'MNKMLSEQISSLTIPEKLQLIADVWNSIIVDADQVPLTQSQKQELDRRLALYQNINNQGSAWEEVKQRIIENNV' A
#
# COMPACT_ATOMS: atom_id res chain seq x y z
N MET A 1 -14.09 -14.62 8.69
CA MET A 1 -12.66 -15.01 8.68
C MET A 1 -12.56 -16.47 9.10
N ASN A 2 -11.69 -17.24 8.45
CA ASN A 2 -11.45 -18.63 8.82
C ASN A 2 -10.77 -18.66 10.21
N LYS A 3 -11.44 -19.22 11.21
CA LYS A 3 -11.05 -19.12 12.64
C LYS A 3 -9.63 -19.64 12.89
N MET A 4 -9.24 -20.71 12.20
CA MET A 4 -7.91 -21.31 12.28
C MET A 4 -6.80 -20.35 11.80
N LEU A 5 -7.08 -19.58 10.74
CA LEU A 5 -6.12 -18.61 10.19
C LEU A 5 -5.92 -17.43 11.14
N SER A 6 -6.99 -16.96 11.79
CA SER A 6 -6.90 -15.90 12.78
C SER A 6 -6.08 -16.31 14.01
N GLU A 7 -6.19 -17.55 14.47
CA GLU A 7 -5.40 -18.10 15.57
C GLU A 7 -3.90 -18.17 15.20
N GLN A 8 -3.57 -18.64 13.99
CA GLN A 8 -2.19 -18.70 13.48
C GLN A 8 -1.54 -17.32 13.32
N ILE A 9 -2.29 -16.33 12.83
CA ILE A 9 -1.79 -14.95 12.71
C ILE A 9 -1.59 -14.33 14.10
N SER A 10 -2.46 -14.65 15.06
CA SER A 10 -2.40 -14.07 16.40
C SER A 10 -1.12 -14.46 17.15
N SER A 11 -0.61 -15.68 16.94
CA SER A 11 0.64 -16.16 17.54
C SER A 11 1.93 -15.52 16.98
N LEU A 12 1.84 -14.80 15.87
CA LEU A 12 3.00 -14.15 15.27
C LEU A 12 3.41 -12.87 16.03
N THR A 13 4.71 -12.65 16.12
CA THR A 13 5.29 -11.37 16.53
C THR A 13 4.98 -10.27 15.52
N ILE A 14 5.16 -9.00 15.90
CA ILE A 14 4.93 -7.88 14.98
C ILE A 14 5.80 -7.95 13.71
N PRO A 15 7.11 -8.24 13.77
CA PRO A 15 7.92 -8.40 12.56
C PRO A 15 7.42 -9.52 11.64
N GLU A 16 7.03 -10.66 12.20
CA GLU A 16 6.49 -11.80 11.42
C GLU A 16 5.15 -11.46 10.77
N LYS A 17 4.30 -10.69 11.45
CA LYS A 17 3.04 -10.19 10.86
C LYS A 17 3.32 -9.26 9.68
N LEU A 18 4.30 -8.36 9.81
CA LEU A 18 4.69 -7.47 8.72
C LEU A 18 5.25 -8.26 7.53
N GLN A 19 6.09 -9.26 7.79
CA GLN A 19 6.61 -10.15 6.75
C GLN A 19 5.49 -10.93 6.06
N LEU A 20 4.56 -11.51 6.83
CA LEU A 20 3.41 -12.22 6.28
C LEU A 20 2.53 -11.31 5.41
N ILE A 21 2.31 -10.05 5.83
CA ILE A 21 1.58 -9.07 5.00
C ILE A 21 2.30 -8.86 3.68
N ALA A 22 3.63 -8.70 3.69
CA ALA A 22 4.43 -8.52 2.47
C ALA A 22 4.37 -9.77 1.57
N ASP A 23 4.49 -10.97 2.15
CA ASP A 23 4.46 -12.24 1.40
C ASP A 23 3.08 -12.49 0.77
N VAL A 24 2.00 -12.25 1.52
CA VAL A 24 0.63 -12.33 0.99
C VAL A 24 0.43 -11.30 -0.12
N TRP A 25 0.91 -10.07 0.07
CA TRP A 25 0.82 -9.03 -0.96
C TRP A 25 1.55 -9.46 -2.24
N ASN A 26 2.77 -10.00 -2.13
CA ASN A 26 3.53 -10.52 -3.26
C ASN A 26 2.83 -11.68 -3.96
N SER A 27 2.13 -12.54 -3.21
CA SER A 27 1.42 -13.68 -3.80
C SER A 27 0.26 -13.25 -4.70
N ILE A 28 -0.38 -12.11 -4.41
CA ILE A 28 -1.51 -11.58 -5.19
C ILE A 28 -1.03 -10.89 -6.47
N ILE A 29 0.21 -10.35 -6.48
CA ILE A 29 0.78 -9.66 -7.66
C ILE A 29 0.91 -10.62 -8.86
N VAL A 30 1.12 -11.91 -8.62
CA VAL A 30 1.22 -12.93 -9.68
C VAL A 30 -0.09 -13.04 -10.48
N ASP A 31 -1.22 -12.69 -9.87
CA ASP A 31 -2.54 -12.70 -10.49
C ASP A 31 -2.98 -11.31 -10.98
N ALA A 32 -2.08 -10.32 -11.07
CA ALA A 32 -2.46 -8.96 -11.49
C ALA A 32 -3.11 -8.93 -12.89
N ASP A 33 -2.71 -9.84 -13.79
CA ASP A 33 -3.32 -10.02 -15.11
C ASP A 33 -4.76 -10.57 -15.05
N GLN A 34 -5.18 -11.14 -13.92
CA GLN A 34 -6.56 -11.63 -13.68
C GLN A 34 -7.52 -10.50 -13.29
N VAL A 35 -7.03 -9.28 -13.07
CA VAL A 35 -7.88 -8.10 -12.83
C VAL A 35 -7.97 -7.30 -14.13
N PRO A 36 -8.97 -7.59 -15.01
CA PRO A 36 -9.06 -6.91 -16.29
C PRO A 36 -9.36 -5.43 -16.08
N LEU A 37 -8.44 -4.58 -16.51
CA LEU A 37 -8.66 -3.15 -16.56
C LEU A 37 -9.37 -2.75 -17.86
N THR A 38 -10.39 -1.91 -17.73
CA THR A 38 -11.01 -1.27 -18.91
C THR A 38 -10.00 -0.34 -19.58
N GLN A 39 -10.23 -0.01 -20.85
CA GLN A 39 -9.36 0.93 -21.57
C GLN A 39 -9.29 2.30 -20.88
N SER A 40 -10.40 2.77 -20.31
CA SER A 40 -10.45 4.04 -19.58
C SER A 40 -9.63 4.01 -18.28
N GLN A 41 -9.63 2.89 -17.57
CA GLN A 41 -8.81 2.72 -16.37
C GLN A 41 -7.32 2.71 -16.72
N LYS A 42 -6.92 2.00 -17.79
CA LYS A 42 -5.52 2.01 -18.27
C LYS A 42 -5.07 3.42 -18.63
N GLN A 43 -5.88 4.15 -19.39
CA GLN A 43 -5.58 5.54 -19.77
C GLN A 43 -5.42 6.46 -18.55
N GLU A 44 -6.26 6.31 -17.52
CA GLU A 44 -6.13 7.12 -16.30
C GLU A 44 -4.86 6.76 -15.51
N LEU A 45 -4.48 5.48 -15.45
CA LEU A 45 -3.23 5.06 -14.83
C LEU A 45 -2.02 5.64 -15.57
N ASP A 46 -2.00 5.56 -16.91
CA ASP A 46 -0.94 6.13 -17.73
C ASP A 46 -0.82 7.66 -17.53
N ARG A 47 -1.96 8.36 -17.49
CA ARG A 47 -2.01 9.81 -17.23
C ARG A 47 -1.45 10.15 -15.84
N ARG A 48 -1.83 9.41 -14.80
CA ARG A 48 -1.34 9.62 -13.43
C ARG A 48 0.15 9.32 -13.30
N LEU A 49 0.63 8.27 -13.95
CA LEU A 49 2.04 7.90 -13.94
C LEU A 49 2.89 8.97 -14.63
N ALA A 50 2.45 9.46 -15.80
CA ALA A 50 3.11 10.55 -16.49
C ALA A 50 3.15 11.83 -15.65
N LEU A 51 2.05 12.17 -14.95
CA LEU A 51 2.04 13.29 -14.02
C LEU A 51 3.03 13.08 -12.87
N TYR A 52 3.01 11.89 -12.25
CA TYR A 52 3.92 11.57 -11.15
C TYR A 52 5.40 11.68 -11.54
N GLN A 53 5.78 11.17 -12.70
CA GLN A 53 7.15 11.25 -13.21
C GLN A 53 7.61 12.70 -13.48
N ASN A 54 6.68 13.60 -13.76
CA ASN A 54 6.93 15.02 -13.98
C ASN A 54 6.71 15.88 -12.73
N ILE A 55 6.30 15.28 -11.59
CA ILE A 55 6.21 15.98 -10.32
C ILE A 55 7.62 16.12 -9.76
N ASN A 56 8.16 17.34 -9.84
CA ASN A 56 9.25 17.74 -8.96
C ASN A 56 8.70 17.90 -7.54
N ASN A 57 8.90 16.88 -6.72
CA ASN A 57 8.93 16.97 -5.26
C ASN A 57 7.68 17.60 -4.60
N GLN A 58 6.47 17.22 -5.00
CA GLN A 58 5.24 17.63 -4.31
C GLN A 58 4.86 16.60 -3.24
N GLY A 59 5.60 16.62 -2.13
CA GLY A 59 5.29 15.84 -0.94
C GLY A 59 6.11 16.37 0.23
N SER A 60 5.50 16.44 1.41
CA SER A 60 6.25 16.67 2.65
C SER A 60 6.95 15.37 3.05
N ALA A 61 8.17 15.49 3.56
CA ALA A 61 8.81 14.34 4.21
C ALA A 61 7.92 13.82 5.34
N TRP A 62 7.98 12.50 5.63
CA TRP A 62 7.14 11.92 6.67
C TRP A 62 7.30 12.62 8.02
N GLU A 63 8.52 13.02 8.38
CA GLU A 63 8.77 13.76 9.62
C GLU A 63 8.05 15.12 9.66
N GLU A 64 7.99 15.86 8.55
CA GLU A 64 7.23 17.12 8.47
C GLU A 64 5.72 16.88 8.63
N VAL A 65 5.20 15.83 8.00
CA VAL A 65 3.78 15.45 8.13
C VAL A 65 3.46 15.07 9.57
N LYS A 66 4.30 14.23 10.17
CA LYS A 66 4.17 13.76 11.55
C LYS A 66 4.21 14.92 12.53
N GLN A 67 5.14 15.86 12.34
CA GLN A 67 5.24 17.06 13.16
C GLN A 67 3.95 17.89 13.09
N ARG A 68 3.41 18.16 11.89
CA ARG A 68 2.11 18.86 11.76
C ARG A 68 0.98 18.15 12.48
N ILE A 69 0.91 16.82 12.45
CA ILE A 69 -0.17 16.08 13.13
C ILE A 69 -0.04 16.17 14.65
N ILE A 70 1.18 16.11 15.18
CA ILE A 70 1.43 16.17 16.62
C ILE A 70 1.20 17.60 17.14
N GLU A 71 1.67 18.63 16.44
CA GLU A 71 1.50 20.03 16.82
C GLU A 71 0.04 20.49 16.81
N ASN A 72 -0.80 19.96 15.92
CA ASN A 72 -2.23 20.27 15.88
C ASN A 72 -3.08 19.53 16.94
N ASN A 73 -2.47 18.71 17.80
CA ASN A 73 -3.14 17.99 18.90
C ASN A 73 -2.68 18.47 20.30
N VAL A 74 -2.08 19.66 20.39
CA VAL A 74 -1.70 20.33 21.66
C VAL A 74 -2.51 21.60 21.87
#